data_AF-A0A7R9UTG9-F1
#
_entry.id   AF-A0A7R9UTG9-F1
#
_cell.length_a   1.000
_cell.length_b   1.000
_cell.length_c   1.000
_cell.angle_alpha   90.00
_cell.angle_beta   90.00
_cell.angle_gamma   90.00
#
_symmetry.space_group_name_H-M   'P 1'
#
loop_
_entity.id
_entity.type
_entity.pdbx_description
1 polymer ?
#
loop_
_entity_poly.entity_id
_entity_poly.type
_entity_poly.pdbx_seq_one_letter_code
_entity_poly.pdbx_strand_id
1 'polypeptide(L)'
;PATTFGASPAPCSAPGCSPAPAFADINALFLLYACAALGASGLVFGYDIGVISGALPLVREAFAFDTFETGLFVALPGLGAALGGPFAGLMCDALGRKRTVFAQNALVSAGVLLISLAQRHWHLYVGRFV
;
A
#
# COMPACT_ATOMS: atom_id res chain seq x y z
N PRO A 1 -11.26 15.71 35.97
CA PRO A 1 -10.94 14.62 35.03
C PRO A 1 -9.68 14.96 34.23
N ALA A 2 -8.51 14.72 34.84
CA ALA A 2 -7.19 15.11 34.36
C ALA A 2 -6.22 13.92 34.47
N THR A 3 -5.55 13.62 33.36
CA THR A 3 -4.15 13.20 33.25
C THR A 3 -3.58 12.23 34.31
N THR A 4 -3.48 10.95 33.95
CA THR A 4 -2.42 10.06 34.46
C THR A 4 -1.83 9.26 33.29
N PHE A 5 -0.87 9.90 32.59
CA PHE A 5 0.25 9.18 31.96
C PHE A 5 1.06 8.51 33.08
N GLY A 6 0.59 7.35 33.52
CA GLY A 6 1.21 6.54 34.55
C GLY A 6 2.24 5.60 33.94
N ALA A 7 3.50 5.82 34.32
CA ALA A 7 4.61 4.88 34.30
C ALA A 7 5.16 4.45 32.93
N SER A 8 6.24 5.12 32.52
CA SER A 8 7.34 4.48 31.79
C SER A 8 7.76 3.20 32.55
N PRO A 9 7.83 2.01 31.93
CA PRO A 9 8.36 0.83 32.61
C PRO A 9 9.86 1.04 32.84
N ALA A 10 10.28 0.88 34.10
CA ALA A 10 11.68 0.92 34.52
C ALA A 10 12.55 -0.02 33.64
N PRO A 11 13.82 0.34 33.35
CA PRO A 11 14.71 -0.53 32.59
C PRO A 11 14.95 -1.84 33.34
N CYS A 12 14.66 -2.96 32.68
CA CYS A 12 14.88 -4.30 33.19
C CYS A 12 16.36 -4.52 33.53
N SER A 13 16.69 -4.52 34.81
CA SER A 13 17.99 -4.91 35.37
C SER A 13 18.10 -6.43 35.55
N ALA A 14 17.62 -7.22 34.58
CA ALA A 14 17.71 -8.68 34.60
C ALA A 14 18.95 -9.15 33.82
N PRO A 15 19.81 -10.02 34.39
CA PRO A 15 20.92 -10.60 33.65
C PRO A 15 20.37 -11.54 32.57
N GLY A 16 20.49 -11.15 31.30
CA GLY A 16 19.95 -11.88 30.14
C GLY A 16 18.92 -11.11 29.31
N CYS A 17 18.57 -9.87 29.69
CA CYS A 17 17.83 -8.99 28.79
C CYS A 17 18.75 -8.52 27.66
N SER A 18 18.60 -9.09 26.46
CA SER A 18 19.21 -8.50 25.26
C SER A 18 18.71 -7.07 25.14
N PRO A 19 19.59 -6.06 24.99
CA PRO A 19 19.15 -4.69 24.83
C PRO A 19 18.19 -4.62 23.64
N ALA A 20 17.01 -4.02 23.86
CA ALA A 20 16.14 -3.62 22.77
C ALA A 20 17.01 -2.86 21.75
N PRO A 21 16.91 -3.14 20.44
CA PRO A 21 17.83 -2.58 19.46
C PRO A 21 17.80 -1.07 19.60
N ALA A 22 18.92 -0.51 20.05
CA ALA A 22 19.10 0.93 20.07
C ALA A 22 18.99 1.37 18.60
N PHE A 23 17.97 2.16 18.27
CA PHE A 23 17.82 2.81 16.96
C PHE A 23 19.01 3.74 16.60
N ALA A 24 20.06 3.78 17.43
CA ALA A 24 21.12 4.78 17.47
C ALA A 24 22.21 4.61 16.40
N ASP A 25 22.40 3.42 15.82
CA ASP A 25 23.46 3.17 14.82
C ASP A 25 22.92 2.89 13.40
N ILE A 26 21.66 3.24 13.11
CA ILE A 26 21.12 3.12 11.76
C ILE A 26 21.38 4.43 11.02
N ASN A 27 22.06 4.35 9.87
CA ASN A 27 22.37 5.51 9.04
C ASN A 27 21.11 6.35 8.81
N ALA A 28 21.11 7.62 9.22
CA ALA A 28 19.94 8.49 9.15
C ALA A 28 19.38 8.58 7.73
N LEU A 29 20.27 8.51 6.73
CA LEU A 29 19.91 8.45 5.31
C LEU A 29 19.07 7.20 4.97
N PHE A 30 19.40 6.04 5.56
CA PHE A 30 18.67 4.80 5.36
C PHE A 30 17.27 4.86 5.98
N LEU A 31 17.15 5.41 7.20
CA LEU A 31 15.87 5.61 7.87
C LEU A 31 14.99 6.60 7.10
N LEU A 32 15.54 7.73 6.67
CA LEU A 32 14.82 8.73 5.87
C LEU A 32 14.30 8.10 4.57
N TYR A 33 15.14 7.33 3.88
CA TYR A 33 14.77 6.64 2.64
C TYR A 33 13.66 5.61 2.86
N ALA A 34 13.75 4.80 3.92
CA ALA A 34 12.73 3.80 4.25
C ALA A 34 11.39 4.45 4.60
N CYS A 35 11.40 5.51 5.42
CA CYS A 35 10.20 6.27 5.76
C CYS A 35 9.58 6.93 4.54
N ALA A 36 10.38 7.53 3.66
CA ALA A 36 9.89 8.14 2.42
C ALA A 36 9.27 7.09 1.48
N ALA A 37 9.90 5.93 1.30
CA ALA A 37 9.39 4.87 0.44
C ALA A 37 8.07 4.27 0.98
N LEU A 38 8.01 4.02 2.29
CA LEU A 38 6.80 3.53 2.96
C LEU A 38 5.67 4.58 2.92
N GLY A 39 5.98 5.84 3.19
CA GLY A 39 5.03 6.94 3.14
C GLY A 39 4.50 7.19 1.72
N ALA A 40 5.38 7.17 0.71
CA ALA A 40 4.99 7.29 -0.69
C ALA A 40 4.05 6.15 -1.13
N SER A 41 4.34 4.92 -0.70
CA SER A 41 3.48 3.77 -0.99
C SER A 41 2.08 3.94 -0.41
N GLY A 42 1.97 4.40 0.84
CA GLY A 42 0.68 4.70 1.48
C GLY A 42 -0.06 5.86 0.83
N LEU A 43 0.66 6.89 0.40
CA LEU A 43 0.09 8.05 -0.29
C LEU A 43 -0.47 7.67 -1.67
N VAL A 44 0.27 6.88 -2.46
CA VAL A 44 -0.19 6.38 -3.77
C VAL A 44 -1.42 5.50 -3.62
N PHE A 45 -1.44 4.61 -2.62
CA PHE A 45 -2.60 3.78 -2.34
C PHE A 45 -3.84 4.61 -1.97
N GLY A 46 -3.69 5.61 -1.11
CA GLY A 46 -4.79 6.52 -0.75
C GLY A 46 -5.26 7.40 -1.92
N TYR A 47 -4.33 7.83 -2.77
CA TYR A 47 -4.63 8.62 -3.97
C TYR A 47 -5.51 7.84 -4.95
N ASP A 48 -5.21 6.56 -5.20
CA ASP A 48 -6.00 5.71 -6.09
C ASP A 48 -7.47 5.61 -5.64
N ILE A 49 -7.70 5.27 -4.36
CA ILE A 49 -9.06 5.22 -3.79
C ILE A 49 -9.77 6.58 -3.88
N GLY A 50 -9.05 7.68 -3.65
CA GLY A 50 -9.58 9.03 -3.74
C GLY A 50 -10.00 9.42 -5.17
N VAL A 51 -9.15 9.16 -6.16
CA VAL A 51 -9.44 9.42 -7.58
C VAL A 51 -10.62 8.58 -8.05
N ILE A 52 -10.67 7.31 -7.67
CA ILE A 52 -11.78 6.41 -8.01
C ILE A 52 -13.09 6.93 -7.45
N SER A 53 -13.12 7.32 -6.18
CA SER A 53 -14.33 7.86 -5.55
C SER A 53 -14.81 9.15 -6.21
N GLY A 54 -13.90 10.00 -6.70
CA GLY A 54 -14.25 11.23 -7.43
C GLY A 54 -14.68 10.99 -8.88
N ALA A 55 -14.13 9.96 -9.54
CA ALA A 55 -14.40 9.64 -10.93
C ALA A 55 -15.62 8.72 -11.14
N LEU A 56 -16.07 8.01 -10.10
CA LEU A 56 -17.15 7.01 -10.19
C LEU A 56 -18.44 7.50 -10.87
N PRO A 57 -19.01 8.69 -10.53
CA PRO A 57 -20.21 9.18 -11.21
C PRO A 57 -19.96 9.48 -12.70
N LEU A 58 -18.80 10.05 -13.06
CA LEU A 58 -18.45 10.33 -14.46
C LEU A 58 -18.29 9.05 -15.27
N VAL A 59 -17.67 8.01 -14.71
CA VAL A 59 -17.48 6.71 -15.38
C VAL A 59 -18.83 6.01 -15.59
N ARG A 60 -19.73 6.10 -14.60
CA ARG A 60 -21.09 5.54 -14.71
C ARG A 60 -21.88 6.20 -15.85
N GLU A 61 -21.80 7.51 -15.97
CA GLU A 61 -22.46 8.27 -17.05
C GLU A 61 -21.82 8.02 -18.42
N ALA A 62 -20.47 7.96 -18.50
CA ALA A 62 -19.74 7.80 -19.75
C ALA A 62 -19.89 6.41 -20.39
N PHE A 63 -19.98 5.36 -19.57
CA PHE A 63 -20.06 3.97 -20.06
C PHE A 63 -21.45 3.33 -19.90
N ALA A 64 -22.43 4.05 -19.35
CA ALA A 64 -23.77 3.55 -19.06
C ALA A 64 -23.76 2.22 -18.28
N PHE A 65 -22.88 2.11 -17.27
CA PHE A 65 -22.73 0.88 -16.49
C PHE A 65 -23.95 0.62 -15.59
N ASP A 66 -24.35 -0.66 -15.55
CA ASP A 66 -25.31 -1.13 -14.56
C ASP A 66 -24.75 -1.04 -13.13
N THR A 67 -25.64 -1.05 -12.15
CA THR A 67 -25.28 -0.97 -10.73
C THR A 67 -24.37 -2.13 -10.31
N PHE A 68 -24.56 -3.32 -10.89
CA PHE A 68 -23.71 -4.49 -10.64
C PHE A 68 -22.29 -4.29 -11.17
N GLU A 69 -22.14 -3.85 -12.43
CA GLU A 69 -20.86 -3.60 -13.09
C GLU A 69 -20.02 -2.55 -12.35
N THR A 70 -20.67 -1.48 -11.88
CA THR A 70 -20.01 -0.43 -11.11
C THR A 70 -19.47 -0.97 -9.78
N GLY A 71 -20.24 -1.82 -9.09
CA GLY A 71 -19.81 -2.45 -7.85
C GLY A 71 -18.63 -3.40 -8.07
N LEU A 72 -18.65 -4.18 -9.15
CA LEU A 72 -17.58 -5.09 -9.52
C LEU A 72 -16.30 -4.31 -9.84
N PHE A 73 -16.42 -3.19 -10.56
CA PHE A 73 -15.31 -2.30 -10.90
C PHE A 73 -14.63 -1.68 -9.65
N VAL A 74 -15.40 -1.34 -8.62
CA VAL A 74 -14.86 -0.82 -7.34
C VAL A 74 -14.28 -1.93 -6.45
N ALA A 75 -14.79 -3.16 -6.55
CA ALA A 75 -14.30 -4.29 -5.77
C ALA A 75 -12.98 -4.89 -6.32
N LEU A 76 -12.69 -4.73 -7.61
CA LEU A 76 -11.51 -5.31 -8.28
C LEU A 76 -10.16 -4.96 -7.63
N PRO A 77 -9.85 -3.69 -7.31
CA PRO A 77 -8.60 -3.35 -6.61
C PRO A 77 -8.48 -4.03 -5.24
N GLY A 78 -9.60 -4.17 -4.53
CA GLY A 78 -9.65 -4.87 -3.24
C GLY A 78 -9.38 -6.36 -3.38
N LEU A 79 -9.92 -6.99 -4.43
CA LEU A 79 -9.62 -8.39 -4.77
C LEU A 79 -8.15 -8.57 -5.17
N GLY A 80 -7.59 -7.67 -5.98
CA GLY A 80 -6.18 -7.65 -6.34
C GLY A 80 -5.27 -7.56 -5.11
N ALA A 81 -5.58 -6.66 -4.18
CA ALA A 81 -4.85 -6.52 -2.92
C ALA A 81 -4.97 -7.78 -2.01
N ALA A 82 -6.17 -8.37 -1.94
CA ALA A 82 -6.40 -9.59 -1.16
C ALA A 82 -5.58 -10.78 -1.68
N LEU A 83 -5.48 -10.91 -3.01
CA LEU A 83 -4.65 -11.92 -3.65
C LEU A 83 -3.15 -11.57 -3.56
N GLY A 84 -2.79 -10.30 -3.67
CA GLY A 84 -1.41 -9.82 -3.64
C GLY A 84 -0.74 -9.91 -2.26
N GLY A 85 -1.52 -9.80 -1.17
CA GLY A 85 -1.02 -9.85 0.22
C GLY A 85 -0.10 -11.05 0.54
N PRO A 86 -0.53 -12.31 0.32
CA PRO A 86 0.33 -13.48 0.57
C PRO A 86 1.56 -13.51 -0.34
N PHE A 87 1.44 -13.11 -1.61
CA PHE A 87 2.59 -13.04 -2.53
C PHE A 87 3.60 -11.96 -2.11
N ALA A 88 3.12 -10.81 -1.64
CA ALA A 88 3.97 -9.73 -1.13
C ALA A 88 4.72 -10.17 0.14
N GLY A 89 4.08 -10.93 1.03
CA GLY A 89 4.70 -11.52 2.21
C GLY A 89 5.83 -12.49 1.84
N LEU A 90 5.55 -13.44 0.95
CA LEU A 90 6.54 -14.41 0.45
C LEU A 90 7.73 -13.71 -0.27
N MET A 91 7.45 -12.70 -1.09
CA MET A 91 8.52 -11.91 -1.71
C MET A 91 9.35 -11.14 -0.66
N CYS A 92 8.75 -10.68 0.44
CA CYS A 92 9.44 -9.93 1.48
C CYS A 92 10.49 -10.80 2.18
N ASP A 93 10.11 -12.04 2.46
CA ASP A 93 10.97 -13.03 3.10
C ASP A 93 12.08 -13.52 2.16
N ALA A 94 11.81 -13.63 0.85
CA ALA A 94 12.76 -14.14 -0.13
C ALA A 94 13.73 -13.09 -0.70
N LEU A 95 13.25 -11.88 -1.05
CA LEU A 95 14.06 -10.84 -1.73
C LEU A 95 14.58 -9.74 -0.79
N GLY A 96 14.10 -9.72 0.45
CA GLY A 96 14.42 -8.71 1.45
C GLY A 96 13.61 -7.42 1.32
N ARG A 97 13.39 -6.77 2.47
CA ARG A 97 12.44 -5.67 2.70
C ARG A 97 12.58 -4.44 1.77
N LYS A 98 13.77 -4.17 1.24
CA LYS A 98 14.02 -3.02 0.35
C LYS A 98 13.57 -3.28 -1.10
N ARG A 99 13.81 -4.49 -1.60
CA ARG A 99 13.51 -4.83 -3.00
C ARG A 99 12.01 -5.02 -3.21
N THR A 100 11.31 -5.50 -2.18
CA THR A 100 9.86 -5.68 -2.24
C THR A 100 9.09 -4.37 -2.31
N VAL A 101 9.49 -3.36 -1.53
CA VAL A 101 8.87 -2.02 -1.62
C VAL A 101 9.03 -1.43 -3.02
N PHE A 102 10.21 -1.58 -3.62
CA PHE A 102 10.43 -1.16 -5.01
C PHE A 102 9.63 -1.96 -6.03
N ALA A 103 9.59 -3.29 -5.88
CA ALA A 103 8.82 -4.16 -6.77
C ALA A 103 7.33 -3.82 -6.73
N GLN A 104 6.79 -3.54 -5.54
CA GLN A 104 5.40 -3.16 -5.36
C GLN A 104 5.10 -1.80 -6.01
N ASN A 105 5.97 -0.80 -5.83
CA ASN A 105 5.83 0.48 -6.52
C ASN A 105 5.91 0.33 -8.05
N ALA A 106 6.78 -0.54 -8.55
CA ALA A 106 6.87 -0.82 -9.98
C ALA A 106 5.61 -1.50 -10.52
N LEU A 107 5.04 -2.45 -9.78
CA LEU A 107 3.80 -3.15 -10.15
C LEU A 107 2.62 -2.17 -10.25
N VAL A 108 2.43 -1.32 -9.22
CA VAL A 108 1.38 -0.30 -9.22
C VAL A 108 1.58 0.71 -10.35
N SER A 109 2.83 1.14 -10.58
CA SER A 109 3.15 2.05 -11.70
C SER A 109 2.81 1.42 -13.05
N ALA A 110 3.08 0.12 -13.22
CA ALA A 110 2.73 -0.61 -14.43
C ALA A 110 1.21 -0.74 -14.60
N GLY A 111 0.46 -0.99 -13.52
CA GLY A 111 -1.01 -1.01 -13.51
C GLY A 111 -1.62 0.31 -13.98
N VAL A 112 -1.15 1.44 -13.44
CA VAL A 112 -1.59 2.78 -13.87
C VAL A 112 -1.21 3.06 -15.33
N LEU A 113 -0.04 2.62 -15.78
CA LEU A 113 0.37 2.73 -17.19
C LEU A 113 -0.56 1.94 -18.11
N LEU A 114 -0.93 0.72 -17.70
CA LEU A 114 -1.87 -0.15 -18.40
C LEU A 114 -3.25 0.48 -18.52
N ILE A 115 -3.75 1.10 -17.45
CA ILE A 115 -5.02 1.85 -17.47
C ILE A 115 -4.89 3.07 -18.38
N SER A 116 -3.76 3.78 -18.36
CA SER A 116 -3.55 5.00 -19.14
C SER A 116 -3.48 4.75 -20.65
N LEU A 117 -2.99 3.57 -21.06
CA LEU A 117 -2.90 3.15 -22.47
C LEU A 117 -4.14 2.39 -22.95
N ALA A 118 -5.12 2.15 -22.08
CA ALA A 118 -6.31 1.36 -22.37
C ALA A 118 -7.30 2.10 -23.31
N GLN A 119 -7.45 1.60 -24.55
CA GLN A 119 -8.41 2.12 -25.54
C GLN A 119 -9.67 1.22 -25.70
N ARG A 120 -9.82 0.15 -24.91
CA ARG A 120 -10.97 -0.78 -24.95
C ARG A 120 -11.49 -1.09 -23.54
N HIS A 121 -12.81 -1.26 -23.40
CA HIS A 121 -13.52 -1.54 -22.14
C HIS A 121 -12.88 -2.63 -21.27
N TRP A 122 -12.26 -3.65 -21.88
CA TRP A 122 -11.68 -4.80 -21.16
C TRP A 122 -10.39 -4.45 -20.42
N HIS A 123 -9.62 -3.48 -20.93
CA HIS A 123 -8.36 -3.07 -20.33
C HIS A 123 -8.59 -2.25 -19.05
N LEU A 124 -9.75 -1.60 -18.90
CA LEU A 124 -10.13 -0.90 -17.67
C LEU A 124 -10.33 -1.88 -16.51
N TYR A 125 -10.97 -3.03 -16.75
CA TYR A 125 -11.15 -4.06 -15.73
C TYR A 125 -9.82 -4.73 -15.35
N VAL A 126 -8.99 -5.08 -16.35
CA VAL A 126 -7.69 -5.72 -16.11
C VAL A 126 -6.71 -4.77 -15.42
N GLY A 127 -6.66 -3.51 -15.86
CA GLY A 127 -5.79 -2.50 -15.26
C GLY A 127 -6.13 -2.21 -13.80
N ARG A 128 -7.41 -2.30 -13.41
CA ARG A 128 -7.86 -2.15 -12.01
C ARG A 128 -7.59 -3.35 -11.11
N PHE A 129 -7.32 -4.52 -11.68
CA PHE A 129 -6.99 -5.71 -10.89
C PHE A 129 -5.53 -5.71 -10.42
N VAL A 130 -4.65 -5.03 -11.17
CA VAL A 130 -3.20 -4.94 -10.91
C VAL A 130 -2.91 -3.84 -9.90
#